data_AF-A0A7C5DWR0-F1
#
_entry.id   AF-A0A7C5DWR0-F1
#
_cell.length_a   1.000
_cell.length_b   1.000
_cell.length_c   1.000
_cell.angle_alpha   90.00
_cell.angle_beta   90.00
_cell.angle_gamma   90.00
#
_symmetry.space_group_name_H-M   'P 1'
#
loop_
_entity.id
_entity.type
_entity.pdbx_description
1 polymer ?
#
loop_
_entity_poly.entity_id
_entity_poly.type
_entity_poly.pdbx_seq_one_letter_code
_entity_poly.pdbx_strand_id
1 'polypeptide(L)'
;MNTKKNNAPGEIGPRVVFSWILIATIAYCFLPWTALEYGLTDFTMDELQDAMGWKYNKATLAVPLLLILLVPFAWIKLPGKESGWLFTVVSGAAIGMLLFSFIVSNTSMGLAAGVILMCLAALFAIGISELGFQRGDTFIAGAVIFVIFMVVMFIFFPVWEIFRNVLFNKADEFVPFQFFRIITSFGVGRIIWNTLRLAFTVGAATTVCGLLFALYSVRATTRFRYMIRVFYILPIITPPFVVGMSLILLFGRAGMISDGLMFLFGPSGIFTPEGGQGIFERSGYI
;
A
#
# COMPACT_ATOMS: atom_id res chain seq x y z
N MET A 1 -5.63 -43.56 28.44
CA MET A 1 -4.31 -42.92 28.71
C MET A 1 -4.15 -41.77 27.73
N ASN A 2 -4.57 -40.57 28.15
CA ASN A 2 -4.69 -39.39 27.28
C ASN A 2 -3.34 -38.65 27.31
N THR A 3 -2.45 -38.94 26.36
CA THR A 3 -1.17 -38.24 26.24
C THR A 3 -1.43 -36.85 25.67
N LYS A 4 -1.69 -35.87 26.55
CA LYS A 4 -1.49 -34.46 26.20
C LYS A 4 -0.02 -34.32 25.80
N LYS A 5 0.25 -34.35 24.50
CA LYS A 5 1.51 -33.87 23.92
C LYS A 5 1.63 -32.40 24.33
N ASN A 6 2.39 -32.15 25.38
CA ASN A 6 2.91 -30.83 25.66
C ASN A 6 3.94 -30.54 24.58
N ASN A 7 3.46 -30.04 23.44
CA ASN A 7 4.30 -29.34 22.49
C ASN A 7 5.03 -28.22 23.25
N ALA A 8 6.33 -28.05 23.02
CA ALA A 8 7.06 -26.92 23.59
C ALA A 8 6.39 -25.59 23.16
N PRO A 9 6.43 -24.53 23.97
CA PRO A 9 5.86 -23.24 23.58
C PRO A 9 6.53 -22.77 22.27
N GLY A 10 5.75 -22.75 21.18
CA GLY A 10 6.22 -22.45 19.82
C GLY A 10 6.15 -23.62 18.83
N GLU A 11 6.04 -24.87 19.29
CA GLU A 11 5.90 -26.05 18.41
C GLU A 11 4.50 -26.13 17.79
N ILE A 12 4.48 -25.99 16.47
CA ILE A 12 3.27 -25.99 15.68
C ILE A 12 2.75 -27.41 15.58
N GLY A 13 1.53 -27.64 16.08
CA GLY A 13 0.87 -28.92 15.88
C GLY A 13 0.50 -29.13 14.40
N PRO A 14 0.47 -30.39 13.91
CA PRO A 14 0.08 -30.71 12.53
C PRO A 14 -1.33 -30.21 12.17
N ARG A 15 -2.16 -29.93 13.18
CA ARG A 15 -3.50 -29.35 13.03
C ARG A 15 -3.48 -27.94 12.44
N VAL A 16 -2.49 -27.11 12.78
CA VAL A 16 -2.42 -25.71 12.30
C VAL A 16 -2.10 -25.68 10.81
N VAL A 17 -1.12 -26.48 10.38
CA VAL A 17 -0.77 -26.65 8.96
C VAL A 17 -1.98 -27.16 8.16
N PHE A 18 -2.71 -28.14 8.70
CA PHE A 18 -3.91 -28.66 8.07
C PHE A 18 -5.02 -27.60 7.95
N SER A 19 -5.23 -26.78 8.98
CA SER A 19 -6.22 -25.69 8.93
C SER A 19 -5.92 -24.72 7.79
N TRP A 20 -4.64 -24.33 7.58
CA TRP A 20 -4.26 -23.45 6.47
C TRP A 20 -4.48 -24.08 5.10
N ILE A 21 -4.12 -25.36 4.94
CA ILE A 21 -4.33 -26.08 3.67
C ILE A 21 -5.84 -26.25 3.39
N LEU A 22 -6.64 -26.54 4.41
CA LEU A 22 -8.08 -26.69 4.29
C LEU A 22 -8.74 -25.36 3.90
N ILE A 23 -8.33 -24.24 4.51
CA ILE A 23 -8.81 -22.89 4.14
C ILE A 23 -8.46 -22.59 2.68
N ALA A 24 -7.21 -22.86 2.26
CA ALA A 24 -6.77 -22.64 0.88
C ALA A 24 -7.57 -23.50 -0.13
N THR A 25 -7.88 -24.74 0.23
CA THR A 25 -8.63 -25.67 -0.63
C THR A 25 -10.10 -25.24 -0.74
N ILE A 26 -10.72 -24.83 0.38
CA ILE A 26 -12.09 -24.29 0.37
C ILE A 26 -12.13 -22.99 -0.45
N ALA A 27 -11.16 -22.10 -0.29
CA ALA A 27 -11.08 -20.88 -1.07
C ALA A 27 -11.00 -21.17 -2.58
N TYR A 28 -10.17 -22.13 -3.00
CA TYR A 28 -10.07 -22.54 -4.40
C TYR A 28 -11.41 -23.06 -4.97
N CYS A 29 -12.19 -23.77 -4.16
CA CYS A 29 -13.43 -24.40 -4.61
C CYS A 29 -14.66 -23.48 -4.60
N PHE A 30 -14.67 -22.42 -3.79
CA PHE A 30 -15.85 -21.58 -3.59
C PHE A 30 -15.67 -20.12 -4.00
N LEU A 31 -14.43 -19.65 -4.14
CA LEU A 31 -14.15 -18.27 -4.49
C LEU A 31 -13.66 -18.15 -5.94
N PRO A 32 -13.91 -16.99 -6.58
CA PRO A 32 -13.44 -16.70 -7.93
C PRO A 32 -11.91 -16.63 -7.97
N TRP A 33 -11.33 -17.30 -8.96
CA TRP A 33 -9.90 -17.32 -9.21
C TRP A 33 -9.41 -16.05 -9.89
N THR A 34 -10.15 -15.56 -10.87
CA THR A 34 -9.94 -14.26 -11.52
C THR A 34 -10.85 -13.20 -10.90
N ALA A 35 -10.46 -11.93 -10.94
CA ALA A 35 -11.32 -10.85 -10.46
C ALA A 35 -12.61 -10.77 -11.30
N LEU A 36 -13.76 -10.61 -10.65
CA LEU A 36 -15.02 -10.33 -11.32
C LEU A 36 -15.12 -8.83 -11.66
N GLU A 37 -15.80 -8.52 -12.75
CA GLU A 37 -15.94 -7.15 -13.25
C GLU A 37 -16.90 -6.32 -12.37
N TYR A 38 -17.96 -6.95 -11.86
CA TYR A 38 -19.01 -6.31 -11.05
C TYR A 38 -18.83 -6.47 -9.54
N GLY A 39 -17.67 -6.95 -9.08
CA GLY A 39 -17.36 -7.10 -7.67
C GLY A 39 -18.03 -8.30 -7.00
N LEU A 40 -18.22 -8.21 -5.68
CA LEU A 40 -18.61 -9.34 -4.82
C LEU A 40 -20.11 -9.61 -4.71
N THR A 41 -20.95 -8.66 -5.08
CA THR A 41 -22.39 -8.69 -4.77
C THR A 41 -23.28 -8.73 -6.00
N ASP A 42 -22.81 -8.21 -7.15
CA ASP A 42 -23.61 -8.03 -8.36
C ASP A 42 -23.17 -8.95 -9.53
N PHE A 43 -22.58 -10.11 -9.22
CA PHE A 43 -22.13 -11.06 -10.24
C PHE A 43 -23.21 -12.06 -10.65
N THR A 44 -23.15 -12.51 -11.90
CA THR A 44 -24.02 -13.60 -12.38
C THR A 44 -23.42 -14.98 -12.04
N MET A 45 -24.28 -15.99 -11.87
CA MET A 45 -23.80 -17.36 -11.54
C MET A 45 -22.95 -17.97 -12.67
N ASP A 46 -23.18 -17.58 -13.92
CA ASP A 46 -22.38 -18.01 -15.06
C ASP A 46 -21.00 -17.36 -15.06
N GLU A 47 -20.92 -16.06 -14.76
CA GLU A 47 -19.65 -15.32 -14.60
C GLU A 47 -18.82 -15.86 -13.43
N LEU A 48 -19.46 -16.20 -12.31
CA LEU A 48 -18.77 -16.85 -11.19
C LEU A 48 -18.16 -18.18 -11.61
N GLN A 49 -18.91 -19.02 -12.35
CA GLN A 49 -18.42 -20.31 -12.82
C GLN A 49 -17.25 -20.15 -13.80
N ASP A 50 -17.31 -19.17 -14.71
CA ASP A 50 -16.23 -18.86 -15.65
C ASP A 50 -14.98 -18.34 -14.94
N ALA A 51 -15.15 -17.60 -13.85
CA ALA A 51 -14.06 -17.14 -13.01
C ALA A 51 -13.46 -18.23 -12.10
N MET A 52 -14.01 -19.44 -12.04
CA MET A 52 -13.46 -20.53 -11.23
C MET A 52 -12.14 -21.05 -11.82
N GLY A 53 -11.16 -21.34 -10.95
CA GLY A 53 -9.80 -21.72 -11.37
C GLY A 53 -9.75 -22.95 -12.28
N TRP A 54 -10.65 -23.94 -12.06
CA TRP A 54 -10.73 -25.15 -12.89
C TRP A 54 -11.35 -24.93 -14.27
N LYS A 55 -12.17 -23.88 -14.45
CA LYS A 55 -12.87 -23.59 -15.71
C LYS A 55 -12.07 -22.60 -16.54
N TYR A 56 -11.47 -21.62 -15.86
CA TYR A 56 -10.63 -20.58 -16.46
C TYR A 56 -9.40 -21.17 -17.19
N ASN A 57 -8.61 -22.02 -16.51
CA ASN A 57 -7.46 -22.67 -17.12
C ASN A 57 -7.21 -24.04 -16.48
N LYS A 58 -6.87 -25.06 -17.27
CA LYS A 58 -6.52 -26.38 -16.72
C LYS A 58 -5.21 -26.34 -15.93
N ALA A 59 -4.30 -25.40 -16.25
CA ALA A 59 -3.04 -25.23 -15.54
C ALA A 59 -3.25 -24.84 -14.06
N THR A 60 -4.34 -24.16 -13.73
CA THR A 60 -4.69 -23.75 -12.37
C THR A 60 -5.03 -24.91 -11.45
N LEU A 61 -5.34 -26.09 -12.00
CA LEU A 61 -5.51 -27.33 -11.22
C LEU A 61 -4.21 -27.81 -10.56
N ALA A 62 -3.05 -27.28 -10.95
CA ALA A 62 -1.79 -27.56 -10.27
C ALA A 62 -1.77 -27.03 -8.82
N VAL A 63 -2.55 -25.98 -8.52
CA VAL A 63 -2.60 -25.31 -7.22
C VAL A 63 -3.20 -26.22 -6.14
N PRO A 64 -4.41 -26.77 -6.29
CA PRO A 64 -4.95 -27.73 -5.32
C PRO A 64 -4.10 -29.00 -5.24
N LEU A 65 -3.45 -29.42 -6.34
CA LEU A 65 -2.57 -30.60 -6.35
C LEU A 65 -1.30 -30.36 -5.48
N LEU A 66 -0.70 -29.17 -5.57
CA LEU A 66 0.41 -28.73 -4.72
C LEU A 66 0.00 -28.65 -3.24
N LEU A 67 -1.19 -28.13 -2.95
CA LEU A 67 -1.72 -28.07 -1.58
C LEU A 67 -1.95 -29.46 -0.99
N ILE A 68 -2.47 -30.41 -1.79
CA ILE A 68 -2.66 -31.81 -1.37
C ILE A 68 -1.31 -32.51 -1.14
N LEU A 69 -0.29 -32.22 -1.94
CA LEU A 69 1.07 -32.78 -1.79
C LEU A 69 1.72 -32.38 -0.45
N LEU A 70 1.37 -31.21 0.11
CA LEU A 70 1.85 -30.74 1.40
C LEU A 70 1.18 -31.43 2.60
N VAL A 71 0.00 -32.03 2.43
CA VAL A 71 -0.76 -32.69 3.51
C VAL A 71 -0.03 -33.87 4.17
N PRO A 72 0.51 -34.87 3.44
CA PRO A 72 1.22 -35.98 4.07
C PRO A 72 2.48 -35.52 4.81
N PHE A 73 3.11 -34.45 4.33
CA PHE A 73 4.31 -33.88 4.92
C PHE A 73 4.08 -33.23 6.28
N ALA A 74 2.86 -32.74 6.56
CA ALA A 74 2.48 -32.27 7.88
C ALA A 74 2.41 -33.41 8.93
N TRP A 75 2.27 -34.67 8.50
CA TRP A 75 2.14 -35.83 9.39
C TRP A 75 3.46 -36.60 9.57
N ILE A 76 4.37 -36.54 8.60
CA ILE A 76 5.69 -37.18 8.70
C ILE A 76 6.56 -36.34 9.62
N LYS A 77 6.91 -36.89 10.79
CA LYS A 77 7.86 -36.26 11.73
C LYS A 77 9.28 -36.30 11.16
N LEU A 78 9.60 -35.35 10.30
CA LEU A 78 10.99 -35.08 9.91
C LEU A 78 11.69 -34.28 11.02
N PRO A 79 13.04 -34.33 11.09
CA PRO A 79 13.78 -33.42 11.95
C PRO A 79 13.39 -31.98 11.62
N GLY A 80 13.15 -31.14 12.63
CA GLY A 80 12.51 -29.83 12.47
C GLY A 80 13.17 -28.92 11.43
N LYS A 81 14.47 -29.06 11.19
CA LYS A 81 15.21 -28.29 10.19
C LYS A 81 14.90 -28.71 8.73
N GLU A 82 14.65 -30.01 8.49
CA GLU A 82 14.30 -30.51 7.15
C GLU A 82 12.82 -30.24 6.82
N SER A 83 11.94 -30.40 7.82
CA SER A 83 10.54 -29.98 7.73
C SER A 83 10.41 -28.50 7.37
N GLY A 84 11.11 -27.63 8.12
CA GLY A 84 11.11 -26.20 7.88
C GLY A 84 11.58 -25.83 6.48
N TRP A 85 12.67 -26.45 6.01
CA TRP A 85 13.19 -26.19 4.66
C TRP A 85 12.18 -26.58 3.58
N LEU A 86 11.50 -27.71 3.72
CA LEU A 86 10.51 -28.18 2.76
C LEU A 86 9.29 -27.26 2.70
N PHE A 87 8.76 -26.83 3.84
CA PHE A 87 7.66 -25.84 3.84
C PHE A 87 8.09 -24.50 3.25
N THR A 88 9.27 -23.98 3.60
CA THR A 88 9.78 -22.72 3.03
C THR A 88 9.97 -22.80 1.52
N VAL A 89 10.62 -23.86 1.02
CA VAL A 89 10.90 -24.00 -0.42
C VAL A 89 9.62 -24.25 -1.21
N VAL A 90 8.75 -25.16 -0.75
CA VAL A 90 7.52 -25.49 -1.48
C VAL A 90 6.54 -24.32 -1.45
N SER A 91 6.29 -23.70 -0.29
CA SER A 91 5.40 -22.55 -0.21
C SER A 91 5.96 -21.33 -0.95
N GLY A 92 7.27 -21.09 -0.89
CA GLY A 92 7.92 -20.01 -1.64
C GLY A 92 7.86 -20.22 -3.15
N ALA A 93 8.13 -21.43 -3.63
CA ALA A 93 8.01 -21.78 -5.04
C ALA A 93 6.55 -21.69 -5.53
N ALA A 94 5.58 -22.13 -4.71
CA ALA A 94 4.16 -22.02 -5.04
C ALA A 94 3.71 -20.56 -5.15
N ILE A 95 4.13 -19.68 -4.22
CA ILE A 95 3.86 -18.24 -4.31
C ILE A 95 4.44 -17.67 -5.61
N GLY A 96 5.71 -17.96 -5.90
CA GLY A 96 6.37 -17.47 -7.11
C GLY A 96 5.69 -17.94 -8.40
N MET A 97 5.34 -19.23 -8.47
CA MET A 97 4.64 -19.82 -9.62
C MET A 97 3.25 -19.21 -9.83
N LEU A 98 2.50 -18.98 -8.75
CA LEU A 98 1.19 -18.34 -8.81
C LEU A 98 1.30 -16.91 -9.34
N LEU A 99 2.17 -16.09 -8.74
CA LEU A 99 2.37 -14.70 -9.16
C LEU A 99 2.83 -14.63 -10.62
N PHE A 100 3.77 -15.49 -11.02
CA PHE A 100 4.26 -15.57 -12.39
C PHE A 100 3.14 -15.95 -13.37
N SER A 101 2.29 -16.92 -13.02
CA SER A 101 1.16 -17.32 -13.85
C SER A 101 0.20 -16.16 -14.13
N PHE A 102 -0.09 -15.33 -13.12
CA PHE A 102 -0.97 -14.16 -13.29
C PHE A 102 -0.30 -13.04 -14.10
N ILE A 103 1.00 -12.82 -13.91
CA ILE A 103 1.76 -11.84 -14.71
C ILE A 103 1.76 -12.24 -16.19
N VAL A 104 2.03 -13.51 -16.50
CA VAL A 104 2.03 -14.00 -17.89
C VAL A 104 0.64 -13.99 -18.50
N SER A 105 -0.40 -14.31 -17.72
CA SER A 105 -1.78 -14.35 -18.21
C SER A 105 -2.40 -12.95 -18.34
N ASN A 106 -1.75 -11.88 -17.85
CA ASN A 106 -2.28 -10.51 -17.75
C ASN A 106 -3.70 -10.46 -17.15
N THR A 107 -3.97 -11.31 -16.17
CA THR A 107 -5.28 -11.37 -15.52
C THR A 107 -5.24 -10.87 -14.09
N SER A 108 -6.32 -10.21 -13.70
CA SER A 108 -6.50 -9.71 -12.34
C SER A 108 -6.73 -10.87 -11.38
N MET A 109 -5.98 -10.87 -10.26
CA MET A 109 -6.13 -11.87 -9.21
C MET A 109 -7.49 -11.74 -8.53
N GLY A 110 -8.24 -12.84 -8.49
CA GLY A 110 -9.49 -12.94 -7.74
C GLY A 110 -9.25 -13.20 -6.25
N LEU A 111 -10.36 -13.28 -5.50
CA LEU A 111 -10.32 -13.48 -4.05
C LEU A 111 -9.75 -14.85 -3.66
N ALA A 112 -9.99 -15.89 -4.44
CA ALA A 112 -9.41 -17.20 -4.18
C ALA A 112 -7.88 -17.15 -4.22
N ALA A 113 -7.32 -16.48 -5.23
CA ALA A 113 -5.88 -16.31 -5.37
C ALA A 113 -5.28 -15.54 -4.17
N GLY A 114 -5.94 -14.47 -3.73
CA GLY A 114 -5.53 -13.70 -2.54
C GLY A 114 -5.51 -14.54 -1.25
N VAL A 115 -6.57 -15.31 -1.00
CA VAL A 115 -6.65 -16.18 0.19
C VAL A 115 -5.61 -17.30 0.14
N ILE A 116 -5.39 -17.90 -1.03
CA ILE A 116 -4.37 -18.95 -1.19
C ILE A 116 -2.97 -18.38 -1.00
N LEU A 117 -2.67 -17.19 -1.54
CA LEU A 117 -1.38 -16.52 -1.31
C LEU A 117 -1.17 -16.21 0.18
N MET A 118 -2.21 -15.79 0.90
CA MET A 118 -2.15 -15.59 2.34
C MET A 118 -1.87 -16.90 3.10
N CYS A 119 -2.54 -18.00 2.73
CA CYS A 119 -2.31 -19.32 3.34
C CYS A 119 -0.90 -19.83 3.04
N LEU A 120 -0.40 -19.65 1.81
CA LEU A 120 0.96 -20.01 1.43
C LEU A 120 1.99 -19.16 2.16
N ALA A 121 1.73 -17.86 2.36
CA ALA A 121 2.60 -16.98 3.15
C ALA A 121 2.65 -17.42 4.63
N ALA A 122 1.52 -17.86 5.19
CA ALA A 122 1.47 -18.42 6.53
C ALA A 122 2.27 -19.74 6.64
N LEU A 123 2.13 -20.65 5.66
CA LEU A 123 2.91 -21.88 5.60
C LEU A 123 4.41 -21.61 5.39
N PHE A 124 4.75 -20.61 4.58
CA PHE A 124 6.12 -20.14 4.40
C PHE A 124 6.70 -19.61 5.71
N ALA A 125 5.91 -18.88 6.50
CA ALA A 125 6.32 -18.38 7.80
C ALA A 125 6.54 -19.47 8.84
N ILE A 126 5.69 -20.48 8.82
CA ILE A 126 5.85 -21.71 9.61
C ILE A 126 7.16 -22.42 9.25
N GLY A 127 7.47 -22.57 7.95
CA GLY A 127 8.73 -23.17 7.52
C GLY A 127 9.95 -22.37 7.98
N ILE A 128 9.89 -21.04 7.88
CA ILE A 128 10.98 -20.15 8.29
C ILE A 128 11.18 -20.14 9.81
N SER A 129 10.11 -20.21 10.61
CA SER A 129 10.25 -20.29 12.06
C SER A 129 10.92 -21.59 12.50
N GLU A 130 10.60 -22.73 11.87
CA GLU A 130 11.26 -24.02 12.12
C GLU A 130 12.76 -24.01 11.76
N LEU A 131 13.19 -23.14 10.84
CA LEU A 131 14.60 -22.92 10.50
C LEU A 131 15.37 -22.07 11.53
N GLY A 132 14.69 -21.55 12.57
CA GLY A 132 15.29 -20.79 13.67
C GLY A 132 15.21 -19.27 13.51
N PHE A 133 14.45 -18.76 12.54
CA PHE A 133 14.18 -17.33 12.41
C PHE A 133 13.38 -16.81 13.63
N GLN A 134 13.69 -15.60 14.12
CA GLN A 134 13.03 -14.99 15.29
C GLN A 134 12.95 -15.92 16.51
N ARG A 135 14.02 -16.68 16.78
CA ARG A 135 14.12 -17.65 17.89
C ARG A 135 13.11 -18.82 17.80
N GLY A 136 12.54 -19.08 16.63
CA GLY A 136 11.58 -20.15 16.41
C GLY A 136 10.15 -19.82 16.84
N ASP A 137 9.85 -18.55 17.15
CA ASP A 137 8.48 -18.14 17.44
C ASP A 137 7.68 -17.99 16.14
N THR A 138 6.81 -18.96 15.91
CA THR A 138 5.93 -19.02 14.73
C THR A 138 4.97 -17.85 14.64
N PHE A 139 4.46 -17.34 15.77
CA PHE A 139 3.51 -16.22 15.74
C PHE A 139 4.21 -14.93 15.30
N ILE A 140 5.38 -14.64 15.87
CA ILE A 140 6.17 -13.45 15.52
C ILE A 140 6.67 -13.57 14.07
N ALA A 141 7.21 -14.72 13.68
CA ALA A 141 7.65 -14.96 12.30
C ALA A 141 6.48 -14.81 11.31
N GLY A 142 5.31 -15.35 11.64
CA GLY A 142 4.06 -15.20 10.89
C GLY A 142 3.65 -13.74 10.70
N ALA A 143 3.60 -12.96 11.78
CA ALA A 143 3.23 -11.54 11.71
C ALA A 143 4.21 -10.73 10.85
N VAL A 144 5.53 -10.94 11.02
CA VAL A 144 6.56 -10.23 10.25
C VAL A 144 6.47 -10.60 8.76
N ILE A 145 6.35 -11.88 8.44
CA ILE A 145 6.27 -12.35 7.05
C ILE A 145 4.98 -11.88 6.39
N PHE A 146 3.86 -11.85 7.13
CA PHE A 146 2.60 -11.30 6.62
C PHE A 146 2.72 -9.81 6.28
N VAL A 147 3.36 -9.01 7.13
CA VAL A 147 3.62 -7.59 6.84
C VAL A 147 4.52 -7.44 5.62
N ILE A 148 5.60 -8.21 5.51
CA ILE A 148 6.49 -8.18 4.34
C ILE A 148 5.72 -8.57 3.09
N PHE A 149 4.89 -9.62 3.15
CA PHE A 149 4.06 -10.07 2.04
C PHE A 149 3.10 -8.96 1.57
N MET A 150 2.41 -8.29 2.50
CA MET A 150 1.53 -7.16 2.14
C MET A 150 2.30 -5.99 1.51
N VAL A 151 3.46 -5.62 2.07
CA VAL A 151 4.28 -4.54 1.51
C VAL A 151 4.76 -4.90 0.10
N VAL A 152 5.19 -6.14 -0.12
CA VAL A 152 5.63 -6.59 -1.44
C VAL A 152 4.49 -6.58 -2.45
N MET A 153 3.32 -7.14 -2.07
CA MET A 153 2.18 -7.29 -2.97
C MET A 153 1.45 -5.97 -3.26
N PHE A 154 1.31 -5.07 -2.27
CA PHE A 154 0.51 -3.86 -2.43
C PHE A 154 1.34 -2.58 -2.66
N ILE A 155 2.63 -2.59 -2.35
CA ILE A 155 3.51 -1.44 -2.58
C ILE A 155 4.52 -1.76 -3.68
N PHE A 156 5.33 -2.81 -3.53
CA PHE A 156 6.39 -3.07 -4.51
C PHE A 156 5.86 -3.54 -5.85
N PHE A 157 4.83 -4.38 -5.90
CA PHE A 157 4.28 -4.89 -7.18
C PHE A 157 3.70 -3.75 -8.06
N PRO A 158 2.84 -2.84 -7.56
CA PRO A 158 2.40 -1.69 -8.36
C PRO A 158 3.56 -0.77 -8.78
N VAL A 159 4.54 -0.55 -7.90
CA VAL A 159 5.73 0.26 -8.22
C VAL A 159 6.55 -0.40 -9.33
N TRP A 160 6.70 -1.73 -9.31
CA TRP A 160 7.35 -2.49 -10.37
C TRP A 160 6.60 -2.36 -11.69
N GLU A 161 5.26 -2.43 -11.68
CA GLU A 161 4.46 -2.28 -12.89
C GLU A 161 4.56 -0.87 -13.50
N ILE A 162 4.61 0.17 -12.65
CA ILE A 162 4.90 1.54 -13.09
C ILE A 162 6.29 1.62 -13.74
N PHE A 163 7.29 0.93 -13.18
CA PHE A 163 8.64 0.91 -13.73
C PHE A 163 8.72 0.14 -15.06
N ARG A 164 7.99 -0.98 -15.19
CA ARG A 164 7.86 -1.73 -16.45
C ARG A 164 7.34 -0.82 -17.57
N ASN A 165 6.34 0.02 -17.30
CA ASN A 165 5.79 0.97 -18.27
C ASN A 165 6.79 2.05 -18.75
N VAL A 166 7.93 2.22 -18.06
CA VAL A 166 9.02 3.11 -18.50
C VAL A 166 9.96 2.41 -19.50
N LEU A 167 10.08 1.08 -19.41
CA LEU A 167 10.97 0.27 -20.24
C LEU A 167 10.28 -0.40 -21.43
N PHE A 168 8.97 -0.64 -21.33
CA PHE A 168 8.17 -1.34 -22.33
C PHE A 168 7.05 -0.44 -22.87
N ASN A 169 6.81 -0.52 -24.17
CA ASN A 169 5.69 0.16 -24.83
C ASN A 169 4.39 -0.66 -24.72
N LYS A 170 3.25 -0.06 -25.13
CA LYS A 170 1.94 -0.75 -25.19
C LYS A 170 1.90 -1.99 -26.09
N ALA A 171 2.88 -2.16 -26.97
CA ALA A 171 3.06 -3.33 -27.82
C ALA A 171 4.01 -4.37 -27.20
N ASP A 172 4.37 -4.23 -25.92
CA ASP A 172 5.38 -5.04 -25.19
C ASP A 172 6.77 -5.04 -25.83
N GLU A 173 7.06 -4.06 -26.68
CA GLU A 173 8.40 -3.82 -27.22
C GLU A 173 9.31 -3.22 -26.15
N PHE A 174 10.50 -3.79 -26.00
CA PHE A 174 11.53 -3.27 -25.10
C PHE A 174 12.16 -1.99 -25.68
N VAL A 175 11.83 -0.84 -25.11
CA VAL A 175 12.29 0.48 -25.56
C VAL A 175 13.03 1.20 -24.42
N PRO A 176 14.29 0.83 -24.13
CA PRO A 176 15.04 1.38 -22.99
C PRO A 176 15.29 2.89 -23.10
N PHE A 177 15.27 3.47 -24.31
CA PHE A 177 15.44 4.91 -24.52
C PHE A 177 14.17 5.74 -24.26
N GLN A 178 13.03 5.11 -24.00
CA GLN A 178 11.76 5.79 -23.72
C GLN A 178 11.86 6.70 -22.50
N PHE A 179 12.59 6.28 -21.46
CA PHE A 179 12.88 7.10 -20.28
C PHE A 179 13.47 8.47 -20.63
N PHE A 180 14.50 8.50 -21.49
CA PHE A 180 15.14 9.74 -21.90
C PHE A 180 14.17 10.64 -22.65
N ARG A 181 13.36 10.07 -23.55
CA ARG A 181 12.33 10.81 -24.28
C ARG A 181 11.27 11.44 -23.36
N ILE A 182 10.90 10.75 -22.27
CA ILE A 182 9.96 11.29 -21.27
C ILE A 182 10.60 12.46 -20.52
N ILE A 183 11.85 12.33 -20.06
CA ILE A 183 12.54 13.39 -19.32
C ILE A 183 12.82 14.62 -20.19
N THR A 184 13.19 14.42 -21.45
CA THR A 184 13.47 15.52 -22.40
C THR A 184 12.21 16.10 -23.03
N SER A 185 11.02 15.60 -22.67
CA SER A 185 9.77 16.09 -23.24
C SER A 185 9.47 17.53 -22.78
N PHE A 186 8.76 18.27 -23.63
CA PHE A 186 8.43 19.66 -23.37
C PHE A 186 7.58 19.79 -22.10
N GLY A 187 8.07 20.58 -21.13
CA GLY A 187 7.37 20.85 -19.88
C GLY A 187 7.80 20.00 -18.68
N VAL A 188 8.34 18.80 -18.88
CA VAL A 188 8.74 17.91 -17.74
C VAL A 188 9.86 18.54 -16.91
N GLY A 189 10.88 19.13 -17.54
CA GLY A 189 11.93 19.84 -16.81
C GLY A 189 11.40 21.00 -15.95
N ARG A 190 10.38 21.72 -16.44
CA ARG A 190 9.71 22.79 -15.68
C ARG A 190 8.95 22.23 -14.48
N ILE A 191 8.22 21.12 -14.67
CA ILE A 191 7.50 20.43 -13.60
C ILE A 191 8.47 19.98 -12.51
N ILE A 192 9.55 19.29 -12.89
CA ILE A 192 10.59 18.83 -11.95
C ILE A 192 11.14 20.01 -11.15
N TRP A 193 11.51 21.09 -11.83
CA TRP A 193 12.09 22.26 -11.18
C TRP A 193 11.10 22.97 -10.23
N ASN A 194 9.85 23.11 -10.63
CA ASN A 194 8.80 23.68 -9.78
C ASN A 194 8.55 22.81 -8.55
N THR A 195 8.48 21.48 -8.71
CA THR A 195 8.29 20.55 -7.59
C THR A 195 9.49 20.54 -6.66
N LEU A 196 10.73 20.62 -7.17
CA LEU A 196 11.93 20.72 -6.34
C LEU A 196 11.98 22.03 -5.55
N ARG A 197 11.66 23.16 -6.19
CA ARG A 197 11.56 24.46 -5.53
C ARG A 197 10.51 24.43 -4.43
N LEU A 198 9.32 23.90 -4.73
CA LEU A 198 8.23 23.75 -3.77
C LEU A 198 8.66 22.88 -2.58
N ALA A 199 9.23 21.69 -2.84
CA ALA A 199 9.67 20.77 -1.80
C ALA A 199 10.72 21.41 -0.89
N PHE A 200 11.67 22.16 -1.46
CA PHE A 200 12.70 22.84 -0.68
C PHE A 200 12.15 23.99 0.15
N THR A 201 11.37 24.90 -0.44
CA THR A 201 10.86 26.08 0.29
C THR A 201 9.85 25.68 1.35
N VAL A 202 8.89 24.80 1.01
CA VAL A 202 7.88 24.31 1.95
C VAL A 202 8.50 23.40 2.99
N GLY A 203 9.40 22.50 2.60
CA GLY A 203 10.12 21.61 3.53
C GLY A 203 10.96 22.38 4.55
N ALA A 204 11.72 23.39 4.11
CA ALA A 204 12.49 24.23 5.02
C ALA A 204 11.60 25.05 5.97
N ALA A 205 10.57 25.71 5.43
CA ALA A 205 9.64 26.52 6.24
C ALA A 205 8.89 25.67 7.27
N THR A 206 8.36 24.51 6.86
CA THR A 206 7.63 23.60 7.76
C THR A 206 8.53 22.95 8.80
N THR A 207 9.79 22.65 8.47
CA THR A 207 10.76 22.12 9.44
C THR A 207 11.07 23.16 10.51
N VAL A 208 11.32 24.42 10.13
CA VAL A 208 11.58 25.50 11.10
C VAL A 208 10.35 25.75 11.98
N CYS A 209 9.18 25.93 11.39
CA CYS A 209 7.94 26.15 12.14
C CYS A 209 7.58 24.94 13.02
N GLY A 210 7.70 23.72 12.50
CA GLY A 210 7.45 22.48 13.22
C GLY A 210 8.40 22.29 14.41
N LEU A 211 9.68 22.62 14.24
CA LEU A 211 10.67 22.60 15.32
C LEU A 211 10.32 23.62 16.41
N LEU A 212 9.95 24.86 16.03
CA LEU A 212 9.53 25.90 16.98
C LEU A 212 8.31 25.46 17.79
N PHE A 213 7.26 24.92 17.13
CA PHE A 213 6.07 24.44 17.82
C PHE A 213 6.34 23.19 18.67
N ALA A 214 7.17 22.26 18.21
CA ALA A 214 7.56 21.08 18.97
C ALA A 214 8.29 21.48 20.27
N LEU A 215 9.31 22.35 20.17
CA LEU A 215 10.04 22.86 21.33
C LEU A 215 9.13 23.64 22.29
N TYR A 216 8.25 24.50 21.78
CA TYR A 216 7.27 25.21 22.60
C TYR A 216 6.33 24.24 23.32
N SER A 217 5.82 23.23 22.62
CA SER A 217 4.88 22.24 23.18
C SER A 217 5.50 21.36 24.26
N VAL A 218 6.82 21.16 24.24
CA VAL A 218 7.54 20.36 25.25
C VAL A 218 8.00 21.24 26.41
N ARG A 219 8.38 22.51 26.18
CA ARG A 219 8.98 23.38 27.20
C ARG A 219 8.03 24.40 27.86
N ALA A 220 6.97 24.87 27.21
CA ALA A 220 6.09 25.92 27.76
C ALA A 220 5.08 25.41 28.82
N THR A 221 5.11 25.86 30.07
CA THR A 221 4.19 25.41 31.14
C THR A 221 2.78 26.03 31.08
N THR A 222 2.50 26.86 30.09
CA THR A 222 1.24 27.60 29.94
C THR A 222 0.07 26.71 29.48
N ARG A 223 -1.17 27.07 29.86
CA ARG A 223 -2.42 26.41 29.40
C ARG A 223 -2.57 26.44 27.87
N PHE A 224 -1.99 27.42 27.19
CA PHE A 224 -1.96 27.55 25.72
C PHE A 224 -1.28 26.37 25.00
N ARG A 225 -0.43 25.58 25.70
CA ARG A 225 0.15 24.35 25.16
C ARG A 225 -0.90 23.38 24.64
N TYR A 226 -2.03 23.25 25.34
CA TYR A 226 -3.08 22.31 24.97
C TYR A 226 -3.80 22.75 23.68
N MET A 227 -4.14 24.03 23.55
CA MET A 227 -4.72 24.59 22.33
C MET A 227 -3.80 24.37 21.11
N ILE A 228 -2.50 24.68 21.25
CA ILE A 228 -1.52 24.51 20.14
C ILE A 228 -1.44 23.05 19.69
N ARG A 229 -1.49 22.08 20.63
CA ARG A 229 -1.50 20.65 20.28
C ARG A 229 -2.71 20.26 19.44
N VAL A 230 -3.90 20.79 19.76
CA VAL A 230 -5.11 20.53 18.99
C VAL A 230 -4.98 21.12 17.57
N PHE A 231 -4.54 22.37 17.45
CA PHE A 231 -4.34 23.02 16.16
C PHE A 231 -3.29 22.34 15.27
N TYR A 232 -2.33 21.62 15.85
CA TYR A 232 -1.35 20.83 15.08
C TYR A 232 -1.95 19.54 14.50
N ILE A 233 -2.84 18.88 15.24
CA ILE A 233 -3.43 17.60 14.82
C ILE A 233 -4.59 17.81 13.85
N LEU A 234 -5.37 18.89 14.04
CA LEU A 234 -6.58 19.15 13.26
C LEU A 234 -6.35 19.11 11.72
N PRO A 235 -5.29 19.74 11.16
CA PRO A 235 -5.05 19.73 9.72
C PRO A 235 -4.70 18.34 9.15
N ILE A 236 -4.23 17.42 10.00
CA ILE A 236 -3.88 16.05 9.59
C ILE A 236 -5.15 15.23 9.33
N ILE A 237 -6.23 15.51 10.06
CA ILE A 237 -7.51 14.82 9.94
C ILE A 237 -8.37 15.44 8.84
N THR A 238 -8.21 16.76 8.58
CA THR A 238 -8.99 17.43 7.53
C THR A 238 -8.64 16.91 6.14
N PRO A 239 -9.64 16.53 5.32
CA PRO A 239 -9.39 16.11 3.95
C PRO A 239 -8.61 17.18 3.17
N PRO A 240 -7.62 16.80 2.35
CA PRO A 240 -6.77 17.76 1.65
C PRO A 240 -7.58 18.69 0.72
N PHE A 241 -8.67 18.18 0.15
CA PHE A 241 -9.57 18.95 -0.69
C PHE A 241 -10.20 20.14 0.05
N VAL A 242 -10.65 19.92 1.28
CA VAL A 242 -11.30 20.96 2.09
C VAL A 242 -10.30 22.09 2.37
N VAL A 243 -9.08 21.74 2.77
CA VAL A 243 -8.01 22.72 3.03
C VAL A 243 -7.71 23.54 1.76
N GLY A 244 -7.61 22.87 0.60
CA GLY A 244 -7.41 23.55 -0.69
C GLY A 244 -8.52 24.55 -1.03
N MET A 245 -9.78 24.13 -0.92
CA MET A 245 -10.94 24.99 -1.17
C MET A 245 -10.99 26.18 -0.21
N SER A 246 -10.71 25.96 1.08
CA SER A 246 -10.65 27.04 2.06
C SER A 246 -9.58 28.07 1.71
N LEU A 247 -8.39 27.64 1.29
CA LEU A 247 -7.32 28.55 0.85
C LEU A 247 -7.73 29.33 -0.41
N ILE A 248 -8.34 28.68 -1.40
CA ILE A 248 -8.82 29.35 -2.62
C ILE A 248 -9.89 30.39 -2.29
N LEU A 249 -10.81 30.11 -1.37
CA LEU A 249 -11.84 31.08 -0.98
C LEU A 249 -11.27 32.22 -0.15
N LEU A 250 -10.32 31.92 0.75
CA LEU A 250 -9.70 32.90 1.63
C LEU A 250 -8.83 33.91 0.87
N PHE A 251 -8.05 33.42 -0.10
CA PHE A 251 -7.19 34.22 -0.99
C PHE A 251 -7.86 34.57 -2.32
N GLY A 252 -9.09 34.11 -2.54
CA GLY A 252 -9.85 34.40 -3.76
C GLY A 252 -10.14 35.89 -3.88
N ARG A 253 -10.68 36.30 -5.04
CA ARG A 253 -10.95 37.72 -5.30
C ARG A 253 -11.75 38.34 -4.16
N ALA A 254 -12.91 37.79 -3.83
CA ALA A 254 -13.78 38.22 -2.71
C ALA A 254 -13.47 37.52 -1.37
N GLY A 255 -12.23 37.09 -1.19
CA GLY A 255 -11.79 36.43 0.04
C GLY A 255 -11.47 37.43 1.15
N MET A 256 -11.58 36.97 2.40
CA MET A 256 -11.33 37.81 3.59
C MET A 256 -9.91 38.41 3.59
N ILE A 257 -8.90 37.67 3.11
CA ILE A 257 -7.52 38.20 3.05
C ILE A 257 -7.41 39.27 1.96
N SER A 258 -8.00 39.05 0.79
CA SER A 258 -7.98 40.01 -0.32
C SER A 258 -8.70 41.31 0.04
N ASP A 259 -9.84 41.23 0.72
CA ASP A 259 -10.55 42.41 1.25
C ASP A 259 -9.72 43.13 2.33
N GLY A 260 -9.11 42.37 3.25
CA GLY A 260 -8.23 42.93 4.28
C GLY A 260 -7.03 43.67 3.68
N LEU A 261 -6.38 43.10 2.66
CA LEU A 261 -5.26 43.74 1.97
C LEU A 261 -5.71 45.00 1.21
N MET A 262 -6.89 44.98 0.59
CA MET A 262 -7.45 46.17 -0.07
C MET A 262 -7.79 47.28 0.93
N PHE A 263 -8.33 46.93 2.09
CA PHE A 263 -8.63 47.89 3.15
C PHE A 263 -7.37 48.53 3.75
N LEU A 264 -6.28 47.77 3.88
CA LEU A 264 -5.04 48.27 4.45
C LEU A 264 -4.16 49.00 3.42
N PHE A 265 -3.98 48.42 2.24
CA PHE A 265 -2.96 48.84 1.24
C PHE A 265 -3.53 49.13 -0.15
N GLY A 266 -4.86 49.15 -0.30
CA GLY A 266 -5.52 49.48 -1.56
C GLY A 266 -5.44 50.97 -1.90
N PRO A 267 -5.95 51.39 -3.07
CA PRO A 267 -5.92 52.80 -3.51
C PRO A 267 -6.60 53.80 -2.55
N SER A 268 -7.53 53.31 -1.73
CA SER A 268 -8.19 54.06 -0.65
C SER A 268 -8.01 53.38 0.71
N GLY A 269 -6.92 52.63 0.88
CA GLY A 269 -6.63 51.90 2.10
C GLY A 269 -6.08 52.79 3.22
N ILE A 270 -6.14 52.33 4.46
CA ILE A 270 -5.69 53.10 5.64
C ILE A 270 -4.24 53.55 5.53
N PHE A 271 -3.37 52.73 4.94
CA PHE A 271 -1.93 53.02 4.81
C PHE A 271 -1.56 53.66 3.47
N THR A 272 -2.55 53.96 2.62
CA THR A 272 -2.33 54.63 1.33
C THR A 272 -2.78 56.09 1.45
N PRO A 273 -1.91 57.07 1.13
CA PRO A 273 -2.31 58.47 1.09
C PRO A 273 -3.50 58.68 0.15
N GLU A 274 -4.44 59.56 0.50
CA GLU A 274 -5.60 59.86 -0.35
C GLU A 274 -5.15 60.30 -1.76
N GLY A 275 -5.62 59.57 -2.78
CA GLY A 275 -5.24 59.79 -4.19
C GLY A 275 -3.96 59.06 -4.64
N GLY A 276 -3.33 58.26 -3.77
CA GLY A 276 -2.19 57.41 -4.12
C GLY A 276 -2.59 56.12 -4.84
N GLN A 277 -1.79 55.68 -5.81
CA GLN A 277 -1.91 54.32 -6.34
C GLN A 277 -1.46 53.36 -5.23
N GLY A 278 -2.40 52.63 -4.65
CA GLY A 278 -2.14 51.67 -3.58
C GLY A 278 -1.13 50.60 -3.99
N ILE A 279 -0.44 50.00 -3.02
CA ILE A 279 0.56 48.94 -3.26
C ILE A 279 -0.13 47.63 -3.69
N PHE A 280 -1.40 47.46 -3.32
CA PHE A 280 -2.21 46.31 -3.67
C PHE A 280 -3.43 46.73 -4.49
N GLU A 281 -3.58 46.17 -5.67
CA GLU A 281 -4.76 46.36 -6.52
C GLU A 281 -5.39 45.01 -6.84
N ARG A 282 -6.73 44.97 -6.88
CA ARG A 282 -7.44 43.75 -7.29
C ARG A 282 -7.29 43.59 -8.80
N SER A 283 -6.95 42.39 -9.24
CA SER A 283 -7.06 42.06 -10.66
C SER A 283 -8.50 42.30 -11.15
N GLY A 284 -8.63 43.01 -12.27
CA GLY A 284 -9.90 43.20 -12.98
C GLY A 284 -10.34 41.96 -13.80
N TYR A 285 -9.45 40.99 -13.97
CA TYR A 285 -9.74 39.71 -14.63
C TYR A 285 -9.75 38.59 -13.59
N ILE A 286 -10.91 37.92 -13.46
CA ILE A 286 -11.30 36.82 -12.55
C ILE A 286 -10.90 37.00 -11.09
#